data_AF-Q9TZ74-F1
#
_entry.id   AF-Q9TZ74-F1
#
_cell.length_a   1.000
_cell.length_b   1.000
_cell.length_c   1.000
_cell.angle_alpha   90.00
_cell.angle_beta   90.00
_cell.angle_gamma   90.00
#
_symmetry.space_group_name_H-M   'P 1'
#
loop_
_entity.id
_entity.type
_entity.pdbx_description
1 polymer ?
#
loop_
_entity_poly.entity_id
_entity_poly.type
_entity_poly.pdbx_seq_one_letter_code
_entity_poly.pdbx_strand_id
1 'polypeptide(L)'
;MCVDEKLFPPHHQCNNNLCKRWPRHFQESPVVAPLRTDEGPIIMDGCGFSGCQYPYVCRKHGCELPPRSSKNFFGPCPIRCPDGMACVNGVCQGVNAIITIFVEYLERVINGASEEEKERKEQIKKRYQLDEYVDDECKICFEKYEVTGNRSPRVFNCGHTYCESCIQVCKHQFQIKCPFCTTTSYQINFSTNKLILEVLNGKSKDTLSCTSCQLTYSSQTFPRIHPSCGHSVCEDCKEPFCKICKTEEDRVVEMILVRNG
;
A
#
# COMPACT_ATOMS: atom_id res chain seq x y z
N MET A 1 30.96 -18.11 -46.97
CA MET A 1 29.90 -18.79 -46.20
C MET A 1 30.48 -19.19 -44.85
N CYS A 2 30.53 -18.22 -43.95
CA CYS A 2 30.86 -18.21 -42.52
C CYS A 2 30.63 -16.72 -42.18
N VAL A 3 29.81 -16.39 -41.18
CA VAL A 3 29.62 -15.00 -40.76
C VAL A 3 29.98 -14.90 -39.28
N ASP A 4 30.89 -13.96 -39.02
CA ASP A 4 31.73 -13.78 -37.85
C ASP A 4 31.01 -13.60 -36.50
N GLU A 5 31.50 -14.34 -35.50
CA GLU A 5 31.44 -14.00 -34.08
C GLU A 5 32.28 -12.75 -33.80
N LYS A 6 31.70 -11.53 -33.84
CA LYS A 6 32.43 -10.31 -33.41
C LYS A 6 31.55 -9.08 -33.17
N LEU A 7 30.43 -9.20 -32.45
CA LEU A 7 29.67 -8.02 -31.97
C LEU A 7 29.04 -8.28 -30.59
N PHE A 8 29.86 -8.30 -29.53
CA PHE A 8 29.38 -8.16 -28.15
C PHE A 8 30.29 -7.18 -27.39
N PRO A 9 29.77 -6.08 -26.83
CA PRO A 9 30.52 -5.28 -25.87
C PRO A 9 30.54 -5.98 -24.50
N PRO A 10 31.64 -5.87 -23.73
CA PRO A 10 31.81 -6.59 -22.48
C PRO A 10 31.05 -5.90 -21.33
N HIS A 11 30.50 -6.72 -20.44
CA HIS A 11 30.26 -6.45 -19.02
C HIS A 11 29.88 -5.02 -18.62
N HIS A 12 28.60 -4.70 -18.66
CA HIS A 12 28.06 -3.69 -17.74
C HIS A 12 27.94 -4.33 -16.34
N GLN A 13 28.82 -3.91 -15.45
CA GLN A 13 28.78 -4.22 -14.03
C GLN A 13 27.37 -3.91 -13.49
N CYS A 14 26.68 -4.96 -13.04
CA CYS A 14 25.45 -4.84 -12.28
C CYS A 14 25.78 -4.14 -10.96
N ASN A 15 25.30 -2.91 -10.81
CA ASN A 15 25.45 -2.16 -9.58
C ASN A 15 24.57 -2.81 -8.51
N ASN A 16 25.19 -3.57 -7.61
CA ASN A 16 24.63 -4.43 -6.55
C ASN A 16 23.72 -3.72 -5.50
N ASN A 17 23.28 -2.50 -5.78
CA ASN A 17 22.42 -1.70 -4.90
C ASN A 17 20.95 -1.63 -5.35
N LEU A 18 20.61 -2.04 -6.58
CA LEU A 18 19.21 -2.06 -7.05
C LEU A 18 18.46 -3.36 -6.73
N CYS A 19 19.16 -4.47 -6.50
CA CYS A 19 18.55 -5.76 -6.13
C CYS A 19 18.21 -5.91 -4.64
N LYS A 20 18.50 -4.92 -3.78
CA LYS A 20 18.30 -5.00 -2.32
C LYS A 20 16.98 -4.40 -1.81
N ARG A 21 16.13 -3.86 -2.68
CA ARG A 21 14.90 -3.15 -2.28
C ARG A 21 13.60 -3.94 -2.37
N TRP A 22 13.67 -5.26 -2.61
CA TRP A 22 12.48 -6.12 -2.54
C TRP A 22 12.07 -6.32 -1.07
N PRO A 23 10.84 -5.98 -0.67
CA PRO A 23 10.33 -6.40 0.63
C PRO A 23 10.17 -7.92 0.61
N ARG A 24 10.90 -8.63 1.47
CA ARG A 24 10.75 -10.08 1.71
C ARG A 24 9.48 -10.41 2.49
N HIS A 25 8.34 -9.90 2.05
CA HIS A 25 7.05 -10.17 2.69
C HIS A 25 6.14 -10.93 1.73
N PHE A 26 6.54 -12.14 1.30
CA PHE A 26 5.62 -13.13 0.73
C PHE A 26 6.37 -14.47 0.56
N GLN A 27 6.83 -15.08 1.65
CA GLN A 27 7.11 -16.51 1.75
C GLN A 27 7.50 -16.84 3.20
N GLU A 28 6.94 -17.95 3.71
CA GLU A 28 7.28 -18.66 4.95
C GLU A 28 6.52 -18.28 6.24
N SER A 29 5.48 -19.08 6.52
CA SER A 29 5.11 -19.61 7.84
C SER A 29 5.28 -21.14 7.79
N PRO A 30 5.30 -21.90 8.89
CA PRO A 30 5.59 -21.58 10.31
C PRO A 30 6.58 -22.63 10.92
N VAL A 31 6.57 -22.77 12.26
CA VAL A 31 6.92 -23.94 13.12
C VAL A 31 8.08 -23.73 14.15
N VAL A 32 7.73 -24.01 15.43
CA VAL A 32 8.53 -24.49 16.60
C VAL A 32 8.96 -23.50 17.71
N ALA A 33 8.07 -23.37 18.72
CA ALA A 33 8.16 -23.48 20.20
C ALA A 33 9.36 -23.01 21.09
N PRO A 34 9.11 -22.66 22.39
CA PRO A 34 10.06 -22.00 23.33
C PRO A 34 10.54 -22.85 24.55
N LEU A 35 11.60 -22.42 25.27
CA LEU A 35 11.97 -22.89 26.64
C LEU A 35 12.65 -21.80 27.51
N ARG A 36 12.48 -21.95 28.84
CA ARG A 36 12.70 -21.06 30.01
C ARG A 36 14.18 -20.88 30.44
N THR A 37 14.47 -19.88 31.30
CA THR A 37 14.85 -20.04 32.75
C THR A 37 15.18 -18.69 33.42
N ASP A 38 14.80 -18.56 34.70
CA ASP A 38 15.05 -17.46 35.65
C ASP A 38 16.51 -17.43 36.16
N GLU A 39 17.11 -16.24 36.35
CA GLU A 39 18.14 -15.94 37.38
C GLU A 39 18.11 -14.45 37.80
N GLY A 40 18.25 -14.19 39.12
CA GLY A 40 18.08 -12.89 39.81
C GLY A 40 19.31 -11.96 39.87
N PRO A 41 19.24 -10.84 40.64
CA PRO A 41 19.96 -9.60 40.34
C PRO A 41 21.26 -9.35 41.14
N ILE A 42 22.10 -8.41 40.65
CA ILE A 42 23.32 -7.91 41.30
C ILE A 42 23.15 -6.41 41.63
N ILE A 43 23.42 -6.04 42.89
CA ILE A 43 23.42 -4.68 43.47
C ILE A 43 24.86 -4.13 43.46
N MET A 44 25.05 -2.82 43.21
CA MET A 44 26.28 -2.07 43.59
C MET A 44 25.94 -0.65 44.11
N ASP A 45 26.79 -0.20 45.04
CA ASP A 45 26.57 0.79 46.10
C ASP A 45 26.67 2.29 45.75
N GLY A 46 25.77 3.08 46.36
CA GLY A 46 26.07 4.10 47.39
C GLY A 46 26.85 5.41 47.09
N CYS A 47 26.13 6.54 47.11
CA CYS A 47 26.53 7.83 47.70
C CYS A 47 25.25 8.39 48.38
N GLY A 48 25.17 8.76 49.65
CA GLY A 48 26.20 9.02 50.66
C GLY A 48 25.77 10.09 51.68
N PHE A 49 24.49 10.49 51.77
CA PHE A 49 24.01 11.41 52.83
C PHE A 49 22.61 11.04 53.31
N SER A 50 22.47 10.95 54.62
CA SER A 50 21.42 10.31 55.41
C SER A 50 20.03 10.93 55.21
N GLY A 51 19.06 10.13 54.77
CA GLY A 51 17.62 10.41 54.93
C GLY A 51 16.74 10.34 53.68
N CYS A 52 17.28 10.11 52.49
CA CYS A 52 16.51 10.16 51.25
C CYS A 52 16.43 8.78 50.58
N GLN A 53 15.28 8.08 50.71
CA GLN A 53 15.02 6.77 50.09
C GLN A 53 14.37 6.85 48.70
N TYR A 54 14.13 8.05 48.17
CA TYR A 54 13.52 8.23 46.86
C TYR A 54 14.14 9.46 46.20
N PRO A 55 14.44 9.45 44.89
CA PRO A 55 14.91 10.66 44.23
C PRO A 55 13.84 11.77 44.06
N TYR A 56 12.71 11.70 44.78
CA TYR A 56 11.73 12.80 44.86
C TYR A 56 11.32 13.05 46.32
N VAL A 57 12.25 13.57 47.11
CA VAL A 57 11.95 14.16 48.41
C VAL A 57 12.65 15.52 48.52
N CYS A 58 11.87 16.60 48.41
CA CYS A 58 12.17 17.85 49.10
C CYS A 58 10.83 18.46 49.58
N ARG A 59 10.40 18.08 50.78
CA ARG A 59 9.11 18.46 51.37
C ARG A 59 9.03 19.90 51.90
N LYS A 60 9.99 20.78 51.61
CA LYS A 60 9.97 22.15 52.15
C LYS A 60 9.42 23.22 51.20
N HIS A 61 9.20 22.91 49.92
CA HIS A 61 8.93 23.93 48.90
C HIS A 61 7.72 23.66 48.00
N GLY A 62 6.69 22.92 48.46
CA GLY A 62 5.43 22.83 47.74
C GLY A 62 5.53 22.16 46.36
N CYS A 63 6.38 21.14 46.21
CA CYS A 63 6.55 20.42 44.95
C CYS A 63 5.24 19.75 44.51
N GLU A 64 4.58 20.36 43.54
CA GLU A 64 3.62 19.71 42.66
C GLU A 64 4.33 18.54 41.96
N LEU A 65 3.80 17.32 42.12
CA LEU A 65 4.19 16.20 41.27
C LEU A 65 3.84 16.56 39.83
N PRO A 66 4.69 16.21 38.84
CA PRO A 66 4.41 16.52 37.46
C PRO A 66 3.07 15.92 37.05
N PRO A 67 2.31 16.56 36.15
CA PRO A 67 1.10 15.97 35.59
C PRO A 67 1.51 14.67 34.90
N ARG A 68 1.29 13.54 35.58
CA ARG A 68 1.52 12.21 35.03
C ARG A 68 0.47 11.99 33.95
N SER A 69 0.96 12.00 32.71
CA SER A 69 0.36 11.44 31.50
C SER A 69 -1.12 11.04 31.64
N SER A 70 -1.96 11.91 31.12
CA SER A 70 -3.40 11.74 30.90
C SER A 70 -3.70 10.59 29.92
N LYS A 71 -3.36 9.35 30.29
CA LYS A 71 -3.89 8.11 29.69
C LYS A 71 -4.08 6.98 30.70
N ASN A 72 -3.63 7.15 31.95
CA ASN A 72 -3.93 6.19 33.01
C ASN A 72 -5.20 6.64 33.73
N PHE A 73 -6.33 6.03 33.38
CA PHE A 73 -7.62 6.17 34.10
C PHE A 73 -7.55 5.76 35.59
N PHE A 74 -6.43 5.18 36.00
CA PHE A 74 -6.16 4.68 37.35
C PHE A 74 -5.51 5.79 38.21
N GLY A 75 -6.31 6.72 38.72
CA GLY A 75 -5.90 7.52 39.87
C GLY A 75 -5.73 6.62 41.11
N PRO A 76 -4.77 6.90 42.02
CA PRO A 76 -4.63 6.10 43.22
C PRO A 76 -5.88 6.27 44.09
N CYS A 77 -6.56 5.17 44.43
CA CYS A 77 -7.54 5.22 45.51
C CYS A 77 -6.81 5.55 46.82
N PRO A 78 -7.42 6.33 47.73
CA PRO A 78 -6.84 6.60 49.04
C PRO A 78 -6.59 5.30 49.85
N ILE A 79 -7.29 4.22 49.50
CA ILE A 79 -7.14 2.89 50.09
C ILE A 79 -6.94 1.89 48.93
N ARG A 80 -6.05 0.91 49.11
CA ARG A 80 -5.80 -0.15 48.13
C ARG A 80 -7.10 -0.93 47.89
N CYS A 81 -7.52 -1.06 46.64
CA CYS A 81 -8.73 -1.81 46.30
C CYS A 81 -8.58 -3.30 46.61
N PRO A 82 -9.67 -4.00 46.97
CA PRO A 82 -9.67 -5.46 47.11
C PRO A 82 -9.24 -6.16 45.81
N ASP A 83 -8.75 -7.40 45.93
CA ASP A 83 -8.39 -8.21 44.76
C ASP A 83 -9.60 -8.35 43.81
N GLY A 84 -9.34 -8.24 42.50
CA GLY A 84 -10.38 -8.26 41.47
C GLY A 84 -11.12 -6.93 41.23
N MET A 85 -10.71 -5.85 41.91
CA MET A 85 -11.23 -4.50 41.70
C MET A 85 -10.14 -3.54 41.23
N ALA A 86 -10.50 -2.55 40.41
CA ALA A 86 -9.62 -1.45 40.07
C ALA A 86 -10.23 -0.11 40.51
N CYS A 87 -9.37 0.84 40.88
CA CYS A 87 -9.81 2.17 41.26
C CYS A 87 -10.17 2.98 40.01
N VAL A 88 -11.42 3.42 39.90
CA VAL A 88 -11.90 4.34 38.87
C VAL A 88 -12.51 5.55 39.59
N ASN A 89 -11.95 6.74 39.37
CA ASN A 89 -12.40 8.00 39.99
C ASN A 89 -12.54 7.95 41.53
N GLY A 90 -11.62 7.27 42.21
CA GLY A 90 -11.62 7.15 43.67
C GLY A 90 -12.53 6.07 44.24
N VAL A 91 -13.20 5.28 43.38
CA VAL A 91 -14.08 4.18 43.77
C VAL A 91 -13.51 2.85 43.25
N CYS A 92 -13.42 1.84 44.12
CA CYS A 92 -13.03 0.50 43.71
C CYS A 92 -14.18 -0.18 42.97
N GLN A 93 -13.98 -0.45 41.69
CA GLN A 93 -14.97 -1.09 40.82
C GLN A 93 -14.47 -2.46 40.36
N GLY A 94 -15.35 -3.46 40.38
CA GLY A 94 -15.06 -4.77 39.81
C GLY A 94 -14.82 -4.67 38.30
N VAL A 95 -14.03 -5.59 37.74
CA VAL A 95 -13.65 -5.60 36.31
C VAL A 95 -14.86 -5.46 35.37
N ASN A 96 -16.01 -6.08 35.71
CA ASN A 96 -17.23 -5.96 34.92
C ASN A 96 -17.75 -4.53 34.79
N ALA A 97 -17.70 -3.73 35.86
CA ALA A 97 -18.12 -2.33 35.81
C ALA A 97 -17.18 -1.48 34.94
N ILE A 98 -15.88 -1.79 34.97
CA ILE A 98 -14.88 -1.14 34.11
C ILE A 98 -15.15 -1.46 32.63
N ILE A 99 -15.48 -2.72 32.32
CA ILE A 99 -15.87 -3.13 30.97
C ILE A 99 -17.10 -2.35 30.52
N THR A 100 -18.13 -2.24 31.35
CA THR A 100 -19.35 -1.46 31.02
C THR A 100 -19.03 0.00 30.72
N ILE A 101 -18.24 0.67 31.55
CA ILE A 101 -17.82 2.06 31.33
C ILE A 101 -17.06 2.20 30.01
N PHE A 102 -16.19 1.25 29.69
CA PHE A 102 -15.42 1.26 28.45
C PHE A 102 -16.31 1.06 27.21
N VAL A 103 -17.28 0.14 27.27
CA VAL A 103 -18.26 -0.08 26.18
C VAL A 103 -19.10 1.17 25.94
N GLU A 104 -19.65 1.79 26.99
CA GLU A 104 -20.43 3.03 26.85
C GLU A 104 -19.60 4.19 26.26
N TYR A 105 -18.32 4.29 26.63
CA TYR A 105 -17.43 5.28 26.05
C TYR A 105 -17.22 5.04 24.55
N LEU A 106 -16.97 3.79 24.14
CA LEU A 106 -16.81 3.44 22.73
C LEU A 106 -18.08 3.71 21.91
N GLU A 107 -19.25 3.38 22.44
CA GLU A 107 -20.53 3.68 21.77
C GLU A 107 -20.73 5.19 21.58
N ARG A 108 -20.40 6.01 22.58
CA ARG A 108 -20.45 7.48 22.45
C ARG A 108 -19.49 8.00 21.40
N VAL A 109 -18.28 7.44 21.31
CA VAL A 109 -17.30 7.81 20.29
C VAL A 109 -17.77 7.42 18.88
N ILE A 110 -18.36 6.24 18.71
CA ILE A 110 -18.87 5.77 17.42
C ILE A 110 -20.11 6.59 16.99
N ASN A 111 -21.05 6.83 17.91
CA ASN A 111 -22.30 7.52 17.61
C ASN A 111 -22.17 9.05 17.59
N GLY A 112 -21.15 9.61 18.24
CA GLY A 112 -20.89 11.05 18.31
C GLY A 112 -20.13 11.63 17.11
N ALA A 113 -19.67 10.79 16.17
CA ALA A 113 -19.08 11.27 14.93
C ALA A 113 -20.15 12.03 14.13
N SER A 114 -19.92 13.33 13.88
CA SER A 114 -20.83 14.14 13.07
C SER A 114 -20.97 13.56 11.67
N GLU A 115 -22.10 13.79 11.00
CA GLU A 115 -22.28 13.39 9.60
C GLU A 115 -21.15 13.94 8.71
N GLU A 116 -20.69 15.17 8.98
CA GLU A 116 -19.51 15.77 8.32
C GLU A 116 -18.22 14.96 8.53
N GLU A 117 -17.99 14.39 9.71
CA GLU A 117 -16.83 13.54 9.98
C GLU A 117 -16.93 12.19 9.27
N LYS A 118 -18.14 11.61 9.21
CA LYS A 118 -18.42 10.39 8.45
C LYS A 118 -18.19 10.62 6.96
N GLU A 119 -18.72 11.70 6.40
CA GLU A 119 -18.53 12.10 5.00
C GLU A 119 -17.05 12.34 4.68
N ARG A 120 -16.32 13.02 5.56
CA ARG A 120 -14.87 13.25 5.41
C ARG A 120 -14.08 11.95 5.42
N LYS A 121 -14.37 11.03 6.34
CA LYS A 121 -13.73 9.69 6.40
C LYS A 121 -14.02 8.90 5.14
N GLU A 122 -15.24 8.95 4.63
CA GLU A 122 -15.62 8.27 3.39
C GLU A 122 -14.92 8.90 2.17
N GLN A 123 -14.78 10.23 2.11
CA GLN A 123 -14.04 10.90 1.05
C GLN A 123 -12.54 10.55 1.07
N ILE A 124 -11.93 10.49 2.26
CA ILE A 124 -10.54 10.04 2.44
C ILE A 124 -10.40 8.58 1.96
N LYS A 125 -11.32 7.70 2.35
CA LYS A 125 -11.34 6.29 1.92
C LYS A 125 -11.47 6.14 0.42
N LYS A 126 -12.37 6.90 -0.22
CA LYS A 126 -12.51 6.93 -1.69
C LYS A 126 -11.22 7.37 -2.37
N ARG A 127 -10.53 8.38 -1.83
CA ARG A 127 -9.25 8.87 -2.37
C ARG A 127 -8.12 7.84 -2.22
N TYR A 128 -8.02 7.16 -1.08
CA TYR A 128 -7.06 6.06 -0.90
C TYR A 128 -7.33 4.90 -1.89
N GLN A 129 -8.59 4.54 -2.12
CA GLN A 129 -8.97 3.54 -3.12
C GLN A 129 -8.63 4.00 -4.54
N LEU A 130 -8.68 5.31 -4.80
CA LEU A 130 -8.35 5.90 -6.09
C LEU A 130 -6.87 5.81 -6.41
N ASP A 131 -6.04 6.13 -5.42
CA ASP A 131 -4.58 6.05 -5.50
C ASP A 131 -4.09 4.61 -5.62
N GLU A 132 -4.89 3.63 -5.19
CA GLU A 132 -4.59 2.20 -5.31
C GLU A 132 -4.63 1.70 -6.77
N TYR A 133 -5.49 2.25 -7.64
CA TYR A 133 -5.71 1.70 -8.99
C TYR A 133 -4.93 2.39 -10.12
N VAL A 134 -4.54 3.67 -9.98
CA VAL A 134 -3.56 4.31 -10.90
C VAL A 134 -2.34 4.74 -10.13
N ASP A 135 -1.28 3.93 -10.26
CA ASP A 135 0.04 4.30 -9.77
C ASP A 135 0.79 5.12 -10.82
N ASP A 136 1.31 6.28 -10.41
CA ASP A 136 2.20 7.11 -11.22
C ASP A 136 3.67 6.68 -11.11
N GLU A 137 3.97 5.60 -10.40
CA GLU A 137 5.31 5.03 -10.25
C GLU A 137 5.43 3.59 -10.82
N CYS A 138 6.64 3.25 -11.26
CA CYS A 138 6.95 1.90 -11.72
C CYS A 138 7.09 0.95 -10.53
N LYS A 139 6.36 -0.17 -10.54
CA LYS A 139 6.40 -1.19 -9.46
C LYS A 139 7.72 -1.96 -9.34
N ILE A 140 8.70 -1.73 -10.22
CA ILE A 140 10.02 -2.37 -10.18
C ILE A 140 11.08 -1.40 -9.64
N CYS A 141 11.21 -0.21 -10.23
CA CYS A 141 12.21 0.77 -9.80
C CYS A 141 11.70 1.81 -8.81
N PHE A 142 10.38 1.89 -8.59
CA PHE A 142 9.70 2.87 -7.73
C PHE A 142 9.97 4.33 -8.13
N GLU A 143 10.29 4.55 -9.40
CA GLU A 143 10.46 5.88 -9.97
C GLU A 143 9.17 6.31 -10.68
N LYS A 144 8.86 7.60 -10.63
CA LYS A 144 7.71 8.19 -11.33
C LYS A 144 7.83 7.98 -12.83
N TYR A 145 6.70 7.64 -13.45
CA TYR A 145 6.60 7.55 -14.89
C TYR A 145 6.78 8.92 -15.56
N GLU A 146 7.25 8.89 -16.80
CA GLU A 146 7.36 10.06 -17.67
C GLU A 146 6.49 9.88 -18.90
N VAL A 147 6.12 10.99 -19.54
CA VAL A 147 5.32 10.95 -20.79
C VAL A 147 6.09 10.23 -21.91
N THR A 148 7.42 10.39 -21.94
CA THR A 148 8.31 9.81 -22.96
C THR A 148 9.60 9.27 -22.33
N GLY A 149 10.41 8.55 -23.12
CA GLY A 149 11.72 8.07 -22.70
C GLY A 149 11.71 6.79 -21.87
N ASN A 150 12.80 6.58 -21.12
CA ASN A 150 13.07 5.34 -20.39
C ASN A 150 12.10 5.09 -19.22
N ARG A 151 11.47 6.14 -18.71
CA ARG A 151 10.43 6.04 -17.68
C ARG A 151 9.01 6.06 -18.25
N SER A 152 8.85 5.88 -19.56
CA SER A 152 7.50 5.79 -20.14
C SER A 152 6.75 4.52 -19.70
N PRO A 153 5.45 4.61 -19.33
CA PRO A 153 4.68 3.47 -18.82
C PRO A 153 4.26 2.54 -19.96
N ARG A 154 4.80 1.32 -19.99
CA ARG A 154 4.58 0.32 -21.03
C ARG A 154 3.77 -0.87 -20.52
N VAL A 155 2.81 -1.32 -21.32
CA VAL A 155 1.82 -2.34 -20.97
C VAL A 155 2.26 -3.70 -21.51
N PHE A 156 2.50 -4.66 -20.62
CA PHE A 156 2.72 -6.07 -20.97
C PHE A 156 1.47 -6.72 -21.59
N ASN A 157 1.65 -7.87 -22.25
CA ASN A 157 0.54 -8.63 -22.86
C ASN A 157 -0.51 -9.12 -21.85
N CYS A 158 -0.15 -9.18 -20.56
CA CYS A 158 -1.06 -9.49 -19.47
C CYS A 158 -1.82 -8.26 -18.93
N GLY A 159 -1.51 -7.05 -19.39
CA GLY A 159 -2.11 -5.79 -18.93
C GLY A 159 -1.35 -5.07 -17.81
N HIS A 160 -0.32 -5.69 -17.20
CA HIS A 160 0.52 -5.02 -16.20
C HIS A 160 1.40 -3.94 -16.82
N THR A 161 1.69 -2.88 -16.06
CA THR A 161 2.46 -1.73 -16.56
C THR A 161 3.78 -1.57 -15.80
N TYR A 162 4.87 -1.31 -16.52
CA TYR A 162 6.19 -0.99 -15.99
C TYR A 162 6.88 0.04 -16.88
N CYS A 163 7.96 0.66 -16.40
CA CYS A 163 8.68 1.60 -17.25
C CYS A 163 9.49 0.88 -18.32
N GLU A 164 9.69 1.53 -19.47
CA GLU A 164 10.48 1.02 -20.60
C GLU A 164 11.82 0.40 -20.14
N SER A 165 12.60 1.12 -19.33
CA SER A 165 13.90 0.62 -18.86
C SER A 165 13.78 -0.66 -18.03
N CYS A 166 12.78 -0.76 -17.16
CA CYS A 166 12.56 -1.99 -16.38
C CYS A 166 12.12 -3.16 -17.27
N ILE A 167 11.31 -2.91 -18.31
CA ILE A 167 10.96 -3.96 -19.28
C ILE A 167 12.22 -4.49 -19.98
N GLN A 168 13.10 -3.59 -20.42
CA GLN A 168 14.33 -3.99 -21.11
C GLN A 168 15.25 -4.83 -20.22
N VAL A 169 15.30 -4.57 -18.91
CA VAL A 169 16.04 -5.39 -17.94
C VAL A 169 15.41 -6.77 -17.75
N CYS A 170 14.07 -6.88 -17.85
CA CYS A 170 13.35 -8.16 -17.76
C CYS A 170 13.47 -9.03 -19.02
N LYS A 171 14.12 -8.54 -20.08
CA LYS A 171 14.26 -9.24 -21.35
C LYS A 171 15.36 -10.31 -21.27
N HIS A 172 14.98 -11.55 -21.52
CA HIS A 172 15.91 -12.67 -21.67
C HIS A 172 15.76 -13.27 -23.08
N GLN A 173 16.75 -13.03 -23.94
CA GLN A 173 16.71 -13.39 -25.36
C GLN A 173 15.47 -12.78 -26.07
N PHE A 174 14.52 -13.62 -26.48
CA PHE A 174 13.28 -13.25 -27.17
C PHE A 174 12.04 -13.36 -26.27
N GLN A 175 12.24 -13.53 -24.97
CA GLN A 175 11.16 -13.71 -24.01
C GLN A 175 11.25 -12.68 -22.89
N ILE A 176 10.09 -12.19 -22.47
CA ILE A 176 9.95 -11.27 -21.35
C ILE A 176 8.83 -11.81 -20.47
N LYS A 177 9.14 -12.11 -19.21
CA LYS A 177 8.14 -12.57 -18.24
C LYS A 177 7.66 -11.39 -17.41
N CYS A 178 6.35 -11.26 -17.25
CA CYS A 178 5.79 -10.28 -16.33
C CYS A 178 6.23 -10.60 -14.89
N PRO A 179 6.87 -9.67 -14.15
CA PRO A 179 7.29 -9.90 -12.78
C PRO A 179 6.15 -10.18 -11.80
N PHE A 180 4.93 -9.72 -12.11
CA PHE A 180 3.76 -9.91 -11.24
C PHE A 180 3.02 -11.22 -11.49
N CYS A 181 2.63 -11.51 -12.73
CA CYS A 181 1.79 -12.67 -13.05
C CYS A 181 2.53 -13.80 -13.78
N THR A 182 3.83 -13.66 -14.04
CA THR A 182 4.70 -14.63 -14.74
C THR A 182 4.34 -14.93 -16.21
N THR A 183 3.30 -14.29 -16.77
CA THR A 183 2.93 -14.43 -18.19
C THR A 183 4.10 -14.07 -19.10
N THR A 184 4.50 -15.01 -19.95
CA THR A 184 5.55 -14.82 -20.95
C THR A 184 5.02 -14.08 -22.17
N SER A 185 5.73 -13.06 -22.60
CA SER A 185 5.48 -12.30 -23.83
C SER A 185 6.68 -12.44 -24.76
N TYR A 186 6.41 -12.60 -26.04
CA TYR A 186 7.42 -12.68 -27.11
C TYR A 186 7.52 -11.38 -27.92
N GLN A 187 6.65 -10.41 -27.61
CA GLN A 187 6.65 -9.10 -28.23
C GLN A 187 7.73 -8.21 -27.62
N ILE A 188 8.38 -7.42 -28.47
CA ILE A 188 9.40 -6.44 -28.07
C ILE A 188 8.84 -5.02 -27.95
N ASN A 189 7.69 -4.75 -28.58
CA ASN A 189 7.07 -3.43 -28.61
C ASN A 189 5.80 -3.46 -27.76
N PHE A 190 5.85 -2.83 -26.59
CA PHE A 190 4.72 -2.71 -25.68
C PHE A 190 4.02 -1.37 -25.84
N SER A 191 2.71 -1.38 -25.80
CA SER A 191 1.91 -0.15 -25.92
C SER A 191 2.08 0.75 -24.69
N THR A 192 1.91 2.06 -24.87
CA THR A 192 1.94 2.99 -23.73
C THR A 192 0.62 2.96 -22.98
N ASN A 193 0.65 2.87 -21.65
CA ASN A 193 -0.56 2.96 -20.82
C ASN A 193 -1.17 4.37 -20.92
N LYS A 194 -2.27 4.49 -21.67
CA LYS A 194 -2.93 5.78 -21.94
C LYS A 194 -3.55 6.40 -20.69
N LEU A 195 -4.01 5.57 -19.75
CA LEU A 195 -4.59 6.04 -18.49
C LEU A 195 -3.56 6.75 -17.62
N ILE A 196 -2.35 6.18 -17.52
CA ILE A 196 -1.25 6.83 -16.80
C ILE A 196 -0.82 8.10 -17.52
N LEU A 197 -0.77 8.10 -18.87
CA LEU A 197 -0.47 9.32 -19.62
C LEU A 197 -1.48 10.44 -19.36
N GLU A 198 -2.76 10.13 -19.23
CA GLU A 198 -3.77 11.14 -18.85
C GLU A 198 -3.43 11.79 -17.50
N VAL A 199 -3.07 10.98 -16.50
CA VAL A 199 -2.65 11.47 -15.18
C VAL A 199 -1.38 12.32 -15.26
N LEU A 200 -0.35 11.84 -16.00
CA LEU A 200 0.90 12.58 -16.18
C LEU A 200 0.70 13.92 -16.92
N ASN A 201 -0.32 14.00 -17.78
CA ASN A 201 -0.73 15.22 -18.47
C ASN A 201 -1.65 16.13 -17.62
N GLY A 202 -1.81 15.85 -16.34
CA GLY A 202 -2.53 16.69 -15.39
C GLY A 202 -4.03 16.39 -15.25
N LYS A 203 -4.54 15.32 -15.88
CA LYS A 203 -5.92 14.90 -15.65
C LYS A 203 -6.07 14.35 -14.23
N SER A 204 -7.09 14.83 -13.52
CA SER A 204 -7.33 14.38 -12.15
C SER A 204 -7.85 12.93 -12.14
N LYS A 205 -7.35 12.11 -11.20
CA LYS A 205 -7.65 10.66 -11.12
C LYS A 205 -9.16 10.37 -10.98
N ASP A 206 -9.92 11.28 -10.38
CA ASP A 206 -11.37 11.21 -10.14
C ASP A 206 -12.20 11.53 -11.40
N THR A 207 -11.57 12.04 -12.44
CA THR A 207 -12.19 12.30 -13.76
C THR A 207 -11.85 11.23 -14.80
N LEU A 208 -11.07 10.21 -14.41
CA LEU A 208 -10.71 9.13 -15.31
C LEU A 208 -11.92 8.21 -15.52
N SER A 209 -12.19 7.86 -16.77
CA SER A 209 -13.37 7.09 -17.17
C SER A 209 -13.01 5.97 -18.13
N CYS A 210 -13.88 4.96 -18.17
CA CYS A 210 -13.83 3.92 -19.19
C CYS A 210 -13.96 4.56 -20.58
N THR A 211 -12.96 4.35 -21.43
CA THR A 211 -12.97 4.90 -22.79
C THR A 211 -14.08 4.31 -23.67
N SER A 212 -14.70 3.20 -23.27
CA SER A 212 -15.81 2.57 -24.00
C SER A 212 -17.20 3.02 -23.52
N CYS A 213 -17.48 3.05 -22.22
CA CYS A 213 -18.80 3.38 -21.68
C CYS A 213 -18.87 4.74 -20.96
N GLN A 214 -17.74 5.44 -20.85
CA GLN A 214 -17.60 6.74 -20.17
C GLN A 214 -17.93 6.75 -18.67
N LEU A 215 -18.12 5.56 -18.06
CA LEU A 215 -18.31 5.45 -16.62
C LEU A 215 -17.00 5.80 -15.90
N THR A 216 -17.07 6.74 -14.96
CA THR A 216 -15.94 7.13 -14.10
C THR A 216 -15.45 5.94 -13.29
N TYR A 217 -14.13 5.81 -13.16
CA TYR A 217 -13.53 4.77 -12.34
C TYR A 217 -13.74 5.04 -10.86
N SER A 218 -13.93 3.96 -10.11
CA SER A 218 -14.26 3.96 -8.68
C SER A 218 -13.86 2.61 -8.05
N SER A 219 -14.13 2.43 -6.77
CA SER A 219 -13.95 1.13 -6.11
C SER A 219 -14.92 0.03 -6.55
N GLN A 220 -15.88 0.35 -7.42
CA GLN A 220 -16.73 -0.65 -8.07
C GLN A 220 -16.41 -0.78 -9.57
N THR A 221 -15.70 0.19 -10.13
CA THR A 221 -15.41 0.30 -11.56
C THR A 221 -13.92 0.51 -11.75
N PHE A 222 -13.18 -0.59 -11.91
CA PHE A 222 -11.73 -0.55 -12.01
C PHE A 222 -11.25 -0.51 -13.47
N PRO A 223 -10.17 0.22 -13.77
CA PRO A 223 -9.59 0.22 -15.12
C PRO A 223 -8.91 -1.11 -15.46
N ARG A 224 -9.10 -1.56 -16.69
CA ARG A 224 -8.37 -2.63 -17.37
C ARG A 224 -7.69 -2.07 -18.60
N ILE A 225 -6.40 -2.36 -18.75
CA ILE A 225 -5.61 -1.81 -19.84
C ILE A 225 -5.53 -2.83 -20.98
N HIS A 226 -5.93 -2.40 -22.18
CA HIS A 226 -5.87 -3.24 -23.36
C HIS A 226 -4.41 -3.39 -23.82
N PRO A 227 -3.85 -4.61 -23.87
CA PRO A 227 -2.41 -4.77 -24.09
C PRO A 227 -1.89 -4.25 -25.44
N SER A 228 -2.70 -4.34 -26.49
CA SER A 228 -2.27 -3.94 -27.84
C SER A 228 -2.17 -2.44 -28.07
N CYS A 229 -2.90 -1.63 -27.30
CA CYS A 229 -3.03 -0.18 -27.57
C CYS A 229 -2.91 0.70 -26.33
N GLY A 230 -3.02 0.12 -25.14
CA GLY A 230 -2.88 0.80 -23.86
C GLY A 230 -4.09 1.61 -23.43
N HIS A 231 -5.22 1.54 -24.15
CA HIS A 231 -6.48 2.16 -23.72
C HIS A 231 -7.04 1.47 -22.48
N SER A 232 -7.65 2.26 -21.59
CA SER A 232 -8.31 1.76 -20.39
C SER A 232 -9.82 1.61 -20.57
N VAL A 233 -10.35 0.44 -20.25
CA VAL A 233 -11.78 0.13 -20.22
C VAL A 233 -12.17 -0.34 -18.81
N CYS A 234 -13.46 -0.46 -18.49
CA CYS A 234 -13.89 -1.13 -17.26
C CYS A 234 -13.95 -2.66 -17.49
N GLU A 235 -14.15 -3.43 -16.42
CA GLU A 235 -14.32 -4.90 -16.53
C GLU A 235 -15.45 -5.28 -17.49
N ASP A 236 -16.60 -4.60 -17.42
CA ASP A 236 -17.77 -4.91 -18.25
C ASP A 236 -17.56 -4.57 -19.74
N CYS A 237 -16.63 -3.66 -20.04
CA CYS A 237 -16.29 -3.27 -21.41
C CYS A 237 -15.05 -4.00 -21.95
N LYS A 238 -14.49 -4.92 -21.16
CA LYS A 238 -13.29 -5.66 -21.53
C LYS A 238 -13.63 -6.67 -22.61
N GLU A 239 -12.98 -6.53 -23.76
CA GLU A 239 -13.06 -7.46 -24.88
C GLU A 239 -11.66 -7.91 -25.30
N PRO A 240 -11.55 -8.99 -26.11
CA PRO A 240 -10.28 -9.39 -26.73
C PRO A 240 -9.68 -8.32 -27.65
N PHE A 241 -10.53 -7.43 -28.19
CA PHE A 241 -10.13 -6.36 -29.09
C PHE A 241 -10.66 -5.02 -28.61
N CYS A 242 -9.84 -3.98 -28.71
CA CYS A 242 -10.20 -2.64 -28.28
C CYS A 242 -11.24 -2.04 -29.23
N LYS A 243 -12.48 -1.84 -28.76
CA LYS A 243 -13.57 -1.21 -29.54
C LYS A 243 -13.23 0.21 -30.03
N ILE A 244 -12.30 0.88 -29.35
CA ILE A 244 -11.84 2.24 -29.68
C ILE A 244 -10.79 2.23 -30.80
N CYS A 245 -9.93 1.21 -30.83
CA CYS A 245 -8.86 1.11 -31.84
C CYS A 245 -9.33 0.55 -33.18
N LYS A 246 -10.56 0.03 -33.27
CA LYS A 246 -11.10 -0.50 -34.53
C LYS A 246 -10.93 0.55 -35.62
N THR A 247 -10.01 0.28 -36.56
CA THR A 247 -9.84 1.09 -37.77
C THR A 247 -11.11 0.93 -38.62
N GLU A 248 -11.33 1.81 -39.60
CA GLU A 248 -12.45 1.61 -40.53
C GLU A 248 -12.37 0.25 -41.23
N GLU A 249 -11.17 -0.25 -41.50
CA GLU A 249 -10.94 -1.57 -42.11
C GLU A 249 -11.44 -2.72 -41.22
N ASP A 250 -11.19 -2.66 -39.90
CA ASP A 250 -11.71 -3.67 -38.96
C ASP A 250 -13.23 -3.67 -38.91
N ARG A 251 -13.86 -2.49 -39.02
CA ARG A 251 -15.33 -2.36 -39.09
C ARG A 251 -15.88 -2.92 -40.40
N VAL A 252 -15.17 -2.72 -41.52
CA VAL A 252 -15.56 -3.26 -42.83
C VAL A 252 -15.44 -4.78 -42.86
N VAL A 253 -14.37 -5.35 -42.31
CA VAL A 253 -14.20 -6.81 -42.23
C VAL A 253 -15.30 -7.44 -41.35
N GLU A 254 -15.60 -6.85 -40.20
CA GLU A 254 -16.69 -7.31 -39.34
C GLU A 254 -18.07 -7.21 -40.04
N MET A 255 -18.31 -6.14 -40.81
CA MET A 255 -19.52 -6.00 -41.64
C MET A 255 -19.60 -7.03 -42.78
N ILE A 256 -18.47 -7.44 -43.38
CA ILE A 256 -18.43 -8.46 -44.44
C ILE A 256 -18.67 -9.86 -43.85
N LEU A 257 -18.10 -10.14 -42.68
CA LEU A 257 -18.26 -11.44 -42.01
C LEU A 257 -19.70 -11.64 -41.50
N VAL A 258 -20.36 -10.60 -41.00
CA VAL A 258 -21.77 -10.67 -40.56
C VAL A 258 -22.75 -10.83 -41.73
N ARG A 259 -22.40 -10.37 -42.95
CA ARG A 259 -23.25 -10.54 -44.14
C ARG A 259 -23.14 -11.90 -44.83
N ASN A 260 -22.09 -12.66 -44.53
CA ASN A 260 -21.80 -13.95 -45.18
C ASN A 260 -21.96 -15.16 -44.25
N GLY A 261 -22.53 -14.96 -43.05
CA GLY A 261 -22.82 -16.00 -42.06
C GLY A 261 -24.32 -16.24 -41.88
#